data_AF-A0A520DVF3-F1
#
_entry.id   AF-A0A520DVF3-F1
#
_cell.length_a   1.000
_cell.length_b   1.000
_cell.length_c   1.000
_cell.angle_alpha   90.00
_cell.angle_beta   90.00
_cell.angle_gamma   90.00
#
_symmetry.space_group_name_H-M   'P 1'
#
loop_
_entity.id
_entity.type
_entity.pdbx_description
1 polymer ?
#
loop_
_entity_poly.entity_id
_entity_poly.type
_entity_poly.pdbx_seq_one_letter_code
_entity_poly.pdbx_strand_id
1 'polypeptide(L)'
;GTVKTREQGQNPATRTFQALRIFINAELEELQQALEASLDVLQPQGRLAVISFHSLEDRIVKQFIAKHSKEVYDRRAPFAAPKVMKLRVLDRIKPSAAEVAGNKRARSAILRVAERTEAR
;
A
#
# COMPACT_ATOMS: atom_id res chain seq x y z
N GLY A 1 11.05 8.88 18.88
CA GLY A 1 9.87 9.06 19.75
C GLY A 1 9.56 7.77 20.46
N THR A 2 9.29 7.79 21.76
CA THR A 2 9.00 6.60 22.57
C THR A 2 7.57 6.08 22.31
N VAL A 3 7.39 4.76 22.31
CA VAL A 3 6.09 4.11 22.04
C VAL A 3 5.14 4.37 23.21
N LYS A 4 4.15 5.24 23.01
CA LYS A 4 3.22 5.72 24.07
C LYS A 4 2.13 4.71 24.48
N THR A 5 1.96 3.61 23.75
CA THR A 5 0.83 2.70 23.99
C THR A 5 1.20 1.26 23.62
N ARG A 6 0.93 0.33 24.54
CA ARG A 6 1.07 -1.12 24.34
C ARG A 6 -0.25 -1.67 23.81
N GLU A 7 -0.20 -2.50 22.77
CA GLU A 7 -1.36 -3.29 22.38
C GLU A 7 -1.54 -4.44 23.37
N GLN A 8 -2.70 -4.52 24.03
CA GLN A 8 -3.04 -5.63 24.91
C GLN A 8 -2.91 -6.95 24.14
N GLY A 9 -2.15 -7.91 24.69
CA GLY A 9 -1.95 -9.23 24.09
C GLY A 9 -0.82 -9.34 23.06
N GLN A 10 -0.05 -8.28 22.78
CA GLN A 10 1.19 -8.38 21.99
C GLN A 10 2.44 -8.35 22.86
N ASN A 11 3.43 -9.17 22.50
CA ASN A 11 4.75 -9.11 23.11
C ASN A 11 5.34 -7.70 22.91
N PRO A 12 5.84 -7.02 23.97
CA PRO A 12 6.38 -5.68 23.88
C PRO A 12 7.54 -5.55 22.87
N ALA A 13 8.28 -6.62 22.63
CA ALA A 13 9.41 -6.64 21.69
C ALA A 13 8.97 -6.68 20.21
N THR A 14 7.74 -7.10 19.89
CA THR A 14 7.28 -7.29 18.50
C THR A 14 7.50 -6.04 17.63
N ARG A 15 7.17 -4.84 18.14
CA ARG A 15 7.35 -3.59 17.40
C ARG A 15 8.83 -3.22 17.22
N THR A 16 9.68 -3.52 18.21
CA THR A 16 11.13 -3.28 18.12
C THR A 16 11.74 -4.19 17.06
N PHE A 17 11.44 -5.48 17.09
CA PHE A 17 11.92 -6.43 16.07
C PHE A 17 11.39 -6.10 14.68
N GLN A 18 10.13 -5.66 14.57
CA GLN A 18 9.59 -5.14 13.31
C GLN A 18 10.38 -3.93 12.81
N ALA A 19 10.65 -2.94 13.66
CA ALA A 19 11.41 -1.75 13.27
C ALA A 19 12.84 -2.10 12.83
N LEU A 20 13.52 -3.00 13.55
CA LEU A 20 14.83 -3.50 13.16
C LEU A 20 14.79 -4.22 11.81
N ARG A 21 13.80 -5.09 11.59
CA ARG A 21 13.64 -5.82 10.33
C ARG A 21 13.42 -4.87 9.16
N ILE A 22 12.50 -3.92 9.31
CA ILE A 22 12.22 -2.87 8.32
C ILE A 22 13.49 -2.09 7.97
N PHE A 23 14.25 -1.69 8.99
CA PHE A 23 15.47 -0.90 8.81
C PHE A 23 16.58 -1.68 8.13
N ILE A 24 16.88 -2.89 8.61
CA ILE A 24 17.98 -3.71 8.11
C ILE A 24 17.76 -4.11 6.64
N ASN A 25 16.52 -4.44 6.27
CA ASN A 25 16.19 -4.88 4.92
C ASN A 25 15.72 -3.74 4.00
N ALA A 26 15.76 -2.48 4.45
CA ALA A 26 15.23 -1.33 3.73
C ALA A 26 13.78 -1.54 3.18
N GLU A 27 12.93 -2.28 3.90
CA GLU A 27 11.68 -2.85 3.35
C GLU A 27 10.75 -1.79 2.75
N LEU A 28 10.65 -0.61 3.38
CA LEU A 28 9.78 0.46 2.92
C LEU A 28 10.31 1.22 1.70
N GLU A 29 11.63 1.26 1.54
CA GLU A 29 12.28 1.90 0.39
C GLU A 29 12.15 1.01 -0.83
N GLU A 30 12.47 -0.28 -0.70
CA GLU A 30 12.25 -1.30 -1.73
C GLU A 30 10.80 -1.33 -2.21
N LEU A 31 9.83 -1.28 -1.28
CA LEU A 31 8.41 -1.19 -1.62
C LEU A 31 8.11 0.04 -2.48
N GLN A 32 8.64 1.21 -2.13
CA GLN A 32 8.39 2.44 -2.89
C GLN A 32 8.99 2.37 -4.29
N GLN A 33 10.22 1.87 -4.42
CA GLN A 33 10.89 1.72 -5.70
C GLN A 33 10.14 0.73 -6.60
N ALA A 34 9.72 -0.42 -6.06
CA ALA A 34 8.93 -1.40 -6.79
C ALA A 34 7.57 -0.86 -7.23
N LEU A 35 6.90 -0.06 -6.40
CA LEU A 35 5.64 0.59 -6.76
C LEU A 35 5.81 1.59 -7.89
N GLU A 36 6.80 2.49 -7.82
CA GLU A 36 7.04 3.45 -8.88
C GLU A 36 7.43 2.74 -10.20
N ALA A 37 8.32 1.74 -10.15
CA ALA A 37 8.68 0.93 -11.30
C ALA A 37 7.48 0.16 -11.90
N SER A 38 6.49 -0.21 -11.08
CA SER A 38 5.29 -0.91 -11.56
C SER A 38 4.50 -0.11 -12.62
N LEU A 39 4.57 1.23 -12.58
CA LEU A 39 3.86 2.08 -13.55
C LEU A 39 4.43 1.99 -14.96
N ASP A 40 5.73 1.71 -15.06
CA ASP A 40 6.47 1.67 -16.31
C ASP A 40 6.41 0.28 -16.96
N VAL A 41 6.31 -0.78 -16.15
CA VAL A 41 6.28 -2.16 -16.65
C VAL A 41 4.87 -2.69 -16.92
N LEU A 42 3.84 -2.17 -16.23
CA LEU A 42 2.47 -2.62 -16.43
C LEU A 42 1.94 -2.15 -17.78
N GLN A 43 1.49 -3.11 -18.59
CA GLN A 43 0.70 -2.84 -19.80
C GLN A 43 -0.68 -2.27 -19.43
N PRO A 44 -1.35 -1.54 -20.35
CA PRO A 44 -2.74 -1.14 -20.16
C PRO A 44 -3.60 -2.34 -19.74
N GLN A 45 -4.53 -2.11 -18.81
CA GLN A 45 -5.39 -3.13 -18.18
C GLN A 45 -4.63 -4.15 -17.30
N GLY A 46 -3.30 -4.03 -17.19
CA GLY A 46 -2.49 -4.82 -16.25
C GLY A 46 -2.83 -4.51 -14.79
N ARG A 47 -2.73 -5.52 -13.92
CA ARG A 47 -3.13 -5.40 -12.51
C ARG A 47 -1.92 -5.30 -11.58
N LEU A 48 -1.94 -4.28 -10.72
CA LEU A 48 -1.09 -4.18 -9.54
C LEU A 48 -1.84 -4.77 -8.35
N ALA A 49 -1.36 -5.90 -7.81
CA ALA A 49 -1.91 -6.54 -6.62
C ALA A 49 -0.83 -6.60 -5.53
N VAL A 50 -1.03 -5.88 -4.43
CA VAL A 50 -0.05 -5.77 -3.34
C VAL A 50 -0.67 -6.21 -2.03
N ILE A 51 0.00 -7.15 -1.34
CA ILE A 51 -0.38 -7.61 0.00
C ILE A 51 0.58 -6.98 1.02
N SER A 52 0.03 -6.22 1.96
CA SER A 52 0.78 -5.61 3.07
C SER A 52 0.43 -6.31 4.38
N PHE A 53 1.40 -6.52 5.25
CA PHE A 53 1.21 -7.21 6.53
C PHE A 53 1.26 -6.28 7.74
N HIS A 54 1.63 -5.01 7.53
CA HIS A 54 1.57 -4.00 8.57
C HIS A 54 1.17 -2.61 8.04
N SER A 55 0.85 -1.71 8.98
CA SER A 55 0.26 -0.41 8.69
C SER A 55 1.16 0.53 7.89
N LEU A 56 2.48 0.48 8.08
CA LEU A 56 3.43 1.32 7.32
C LEU A 56 3.43 0.96 5.82
N GLU A 57 3.53 -0.33 5.47
CA GLU A 57 3.40 -0.82 4.09
C GLU A 57 2.04 -0.44 3.49
N ASP A 58 0.93 -0.78 4.17
CA ASP A 58 -0.43 -0.50 3.66
C ASP A 58 -0.63 1.00 3.41
N ARG A 59 -0.04 1.85 4.25
CA ARG A 59 -0.09 3.30 4.09
C ARG A 59 0.63 3.73 2.81
N ILE A 60 1.83 3.21 2.55
CA ILE A 60 2.60 3.53 1.34
C ILE A 60 1.81 3.09 0.10
N VAL A 61 1.34 1.84 0.05
CA VAL A 61 0.55 1.33 -1.08
C VAL A 61 -0.73 2.14 -1.29
N LYS A 62 -1.45 2.45 -0.21
CA LYS A 62 -2.66 3.29 -0.27
C LYS A 62 -2.37 4.68 -0.85
N GLN A 63 -1.32 5.33 -0.36
CA GLN A 63 -0.95 6.68 -0.80
C GLN A 63 -0.50 6.68 -2.26
N PHE A 64 0.28 5.68 -2.65
CA PHE A 64 0.71 5.47 -4.02
C PHE A 64 -0.48 5.29 -4.97
N ILE A 65 -1.35 4.31 -4.71
CA ILE A 65 -2.54 4.10 -5.55
C ILE A 65 -3.39 5.37 -5.63
N ALA A 66 -3.63 6.06 -4.50
CA ALA A 66 -4.41 7.29 -4.49
C ALA A 66 -3.77 8.44 -5.28
N LYS A 67 -2.44 8.59 -5.21
CA LYS A 67 -1.67 9.60 -5.96
C LYS A 67 -1.81 9.42 -7.48
N HIS A 68 -1.96 8.18 -7.94
CA HIS A 68 -2.02 7.83 -9.36
C HIS A 68 -3.44 7.53 -9.88
N SER A 69 -4.46 7.57 -9.02
CA SER A 69 -5.85 7.25 -9.37
C SER A 69 -6.87 8.35 -9.09
N LYS A 70 -6.50 9.42 -8.39
CA LYS A 70 -7.41 10.52 -8.06
C LYS A 70 -7.01 11.79 -8.78
N GLU A 71 -7.95 12.37 -9.52
CA GLU A 71 -7.82 13.74 -10.00
C GLU A 71 -7.69 14.70 -8.82
N VAL A 72 -6.55 15.38 -8.77
CA VAL A 72 -6.33 16.48 -7.85
C VAL A 72 -6.70 17.74 -8.59
N TYR A 73 -7.88 18.30 -8.28
CA TYR A 73 -8.29 19.59 -8.79
C TYR A 73 -7.51 20.68 -8.07
N ASP A 74 -6.64 21.39 -8.80
CA ASP A 74 -5.95 22.55 -8.24
C ASP A 74 -6.92 23.72 -8.14
N ARG A 75 -7.33 24.05 -6.92
CA ARG A 75 -8.22 25.20 -6.65
C ARG A 75 -7.61 26.54 -7.09
N ARG A 76 -6.28 26.62 -7.27
CA ARG A 76 -5.57 27.82 -7.73
C ARG A 76 -5.44 27.89 -9.26
N ALA A 77 -5.75 26.81 -9.96
CA ALA A 77 -5.71 26.74 -11.42
C ALA A 77 -6.97 26.03 -11.96
N PRO A 78 -8.15 26.67 -11.88
CA PRO A 78 -9.43 26.06 -12.26
C PRO A 78 -9.55 25.67 -13.75
N PHE A 79 -8.64 26.15 -14.60
CA PHE A 79 -8.59 25.82 -16.03
C PHE A 79 -7.48 24.83 -16.40
N ALA A 80 -6.78 24.24 -15.41
CA ALA A 80 -5.79 23.21 -15.68
C ALA A 80 -6.48 21.97 -16.28
N ALA A 81 -5.93 21.44 -17.36
CA ALA A 81 -6.45 20.21 -17.96
C ALA A 81 -6.42 19.07 -16.92
N PRO A 82 -7.48 18.25 -16.84
CA PRO A 82 -7.53 17.13 -15.92
C PRO A 82 -6.35 16.19 -16.19
N LYS A 83 -5.58 15.90 -15.15
CA LYS A 83 -4.42 15.01 -15.25
C LYS A 83 -4.93 13.59 -15.49
N VAL A 84 -4.55 12.99 -16.62
CA VAL A 84 -4.91 11.60 -16.89
C VAL A 84 -4.26 10.69 -15.85
N MET A 85 -5.09 9.93 -15.13
CA MET A 85 -4.66 9.05 -14.06
C MET A 85 -4.08 7.76 -14.61
N LYS A 86 -2.93 7.33 -14.07
CA LYS A 86 -2.20 6.14 -14.52
C LYS A 86 -2.80 4.84 -13.98
N LEU A 87 -3.51 4.91 -12.86
CA LEU A 87 -4.12 3.77 -12.19
C LEU A 87 -5.62 3.99 -11.95
N ARG A 88 -6.37 2.90 -11.92
CA ARG A 88 -7.75 2.82 -11.46
C ARG A 88 -7.81 1.90 -10.23
N VAL A 89 -8.41 2.37 -9.14
CA VAL A 89 -8.57 1.53 -7.93
C VAL A 89 -9.63 0.47 -8.22
N LEU A 90 -9.33 -0.79 -7.92
CA LEU A 90 -10.30 -1.88 -8.06
C LEU A 90 -10.79 -2.36 -6.70
N ASP A 91 -9.88 -2.84 -5.85
CA ASP A 91 -10.29 -3.58 -4.65
C ASP A 91 -9.41 -3.33 -3.43
N ARG A 92 -10.01 -3.58 -2.27
CA ARG A 92 -9.33 -3.68 -0.99
C ARG A 92 -9.91 -4.84 -0.19
N ILE A 93 -9.13 -5.90 -0.03
CA ILE A 93 -9.57 -7.16 0.55
C ILE A 93 -8.83 -7.43 1.86
N LYS A 94 -9.57 -7.93 2.85
CA LYS A 94 -9.05 -8.43 4.14
C LYS A 94 -9.26 -9.94 4.21
N PRO A 95 -8.42 -10.67 4.98
CA PRO A 95 -8.59 -12.10 5.15
C PRO A 95 -9.94 -12.42 5.81
N SER A 96 -10.50 -13.57 5.45
CA SER A 96 -11.71 -14.09 6.11
C SER A 96 -11.40 -14.65 7.49
N ALA A 97 -12.41 -14.83 8.34
CA ALA A 97 -12.23 -15.48 9.65
C ALA A 97 -11.68 -16.92 9.52
N ALA A 98 -12.14 -17.67 8.51
CA ALA A 98 -11.64 -19.01 8.21
C ALA A 98 -10.16 -18.99 7.80
N GLU A 99 -9.76 -18.02 6.97
CA GLU A 99 -8.36 -17.84 6.56
C GLU A 99 -7.46 -17.48 7.74
N VAL A 100 -7.90 -16.59 8.63
CA VAL A 100 -7.15 -16.25 9.84
C VAL A 100 -7.04 -17.43 10.80
N ALA A 101 -8.09 -18.27 10.90
CA ALA A 101 -8.08 -19.48 11.70
C ALA A 101 -7.08 -20.53 11.16
N GLY A 102 -7.03 -20.71 9.84
CA GLY A 102 -6.08 -21.61 9.18
C GLY A 102 -4.66 -21.06 9.08
N ASN A 103 -4.50 -19.74 9.08
CA ASN A 103 -3.22 -19.06 8.97
C ASN A 103 -3.18 -17.79 9.83
N LYS A 104 -2.65 -17.91 11.06
CA LYS A 104 -2.53 -16.77 11.99
C LYS A 104 -1.72 -15.60 11.42
N ARG A 105 -0.77 -15.83 10.49
CA ARG A 105 0.02 -14.77 9.86
C ARG A 105 -0.82 -13.90 8.91
N ALA A 106 -1.94 -14.42 8.40
CA ALA A 106 -2.83 -13.66 7.54
C ALA A 106 -3.59 -12.57 8.30
N ARG A 107 -3.72 -12.64 9.63
CA ARG A 107 -4.55 -11.73 10.47
C ARG A 107 -4.41 -10.23 10.13
N SER A 108 -3.20 -9.78 9.79
CA SER A 108 -2.91 -8.37 9.49
C SER A 108 -2.74 -8.06 8.00
N ALA A 109 -2.96 -9.05 7.13
CA ALA A 109 -2.84 -8.90 5.69
C ALA A 109 -3.93 -7.96 5.13
N ILE A 110 -3.54 -7.11 4.19
CA ILE A 110 -4.44 -6.29 3.38
C ILE A 110 -3.98 -6.40 1.94
N LEU A 111 -4.86 -6.87 1.07
CA LEU A 111 -4.65 -6.85 -0.37
C LEU A 111 -5.26 -5.57 -0.95
N ARG A 112 -4.48 -4.83 -1.74
CA ARG A 112 -4.96 -3.72 -2.56
C ARG A 112 -4.74 -4.04 -4.03
N VAL A 113 -5.76 -3.79 -4.84
CA VAL A 113 -5.72 -4.02 -6.28
C VAL A 113 -5.98 -2.71 -7.02
N ALA A 114 -5.11 -2.41 -7.97
CA ALA A 114 -5.29 -1.34 -8.94
C ALA A 114 -5.02 -1.86 -10.36
N GLU A 115 -5.58 -1.19 -11.35
CA GLU A 115 -5.42 -1.50 -12.77
C GLU A 115 -4.75 -0.35 -13.49
N ARG A 116 -3.83 -0.66 -14.40
CA ARG A 116 -3.17 0.31 -15.27
C ARG A 116 -4.17 0.82 -16.31
N THR A 117 -4.32 2.13 -16.39
CA THR A 117 -5.12 2.76 -17.44
C THR A 117 -4.36 2.82 -18.76
N GLU A 118 -5.00 3.31 -19.82
CA GLU A 118 -4.35 3.55 -21.11
C GLU A 118 -3.42 4.78 -21.11
N ALA A 119 -3.38 5.53 -20.01
CA ALA A 119 -2.57 6.74 -19.88
C ALA A 119 -1.07 6.39 -19.82
N ARG A 120 -0.25 6.98 -20.70
CA ARG A 120 1.21 6.78 -20.66
C ARG A 120 1.85 7.53 -19.50
#